data_AF-A0A2V7XX50-F1
#
_entry.id   AF-A0A2V7XX50-F1
#
_cell.length_a   1.000
_cell.length_b   1.000
_cell.length_c   1.000
_cell.angle_alpha   90.00
_cell.angle_beta   90.00
_cell.angle_gamma   90.00
#
_symmetry.space_group_name_H-M   'P 1'
#
loop_
_entity.id
_entity.type
_entity.pdbx_description
1 polymer ?
#
loop_
_entity_poly.entity_id
_entity_poly.type
_entity_poly.pdbx_seq_one_letter_code
_entity_poly.pdbx_strand_id
1 'polypeptide(L)'
;MRAGAPGLAGRAALAAGQLRRHPPHRRRRRRAAGGLRLRRRHQVGRHVHGARGPLRVQQRLQLFAARFNRDGTGEWRPLRLDTALDPCPDPRDLKPQIPAGAQRLGDVYASLGAILLDAYRAANLVGGTPSGRPEDIEVHPADGSVFIAFTASSERPGLWPNVHGEVWRLEDEGADHTARTLRWTRFSVGGPPDRAQTGHAFTQPDNLVIDRRGDLWLSCDIAGEHVNARDPYRAFKNSAVFRIPATGPDRGRPSLFASMPCEAEPTGPAFAPGESALFLSVQHPGERYGTRFRASEAPRGSNWPSLRLGRAPQPAVVALRRR
;
A
#
# COMPACT_ATOMS: atom_id res chain seq x y z
N MET A 1 -4.32 -16.10 -52.10
CA MET A 1 -4.84 -17.18 -51.22
C MET A 1 -4.70 -16.67 -49.79
N ARG A 2 -5.75 -16.15 -49.13
CA ARG A 2 -6.64 -16.84 -48.14
C ARG A 2 -5.86 -17.75 -47.17
N ALA A 3 -6.03 -17.76 -45.85
CA ALA A 3 -6.84 -17.05 -44.85
C ALA A 3 -6.19 -17.41 -43.47
N GLY A 4 -6.21 -16.60 -42.42
CA GLY A 4 -7.32 -16.51 -41.45
C GLY A 4 -6.79 -16.07 -40.06
N ALA A 5 -7.52 -15.15 -39.43
CA ALA A 5 -7.42 -14.74 -38.00
C ALA A 5 -8.25 -15.73 -37.12
N PRO A 6 -8.40 -15.62 -35.77
CA PRO A 6 -8.16 -14.45 -34.90
C PRO A 6 -7.64 -14.68 -33.45
N GLY A 7 -7.21 -13.59 -32.81
CA GLY A 7 -7.55 -13.16 -31.43
C GLY A 7 -7.09 -13.95 -30.20
N LEU A 8 -6.47 -13.26 -29.24
CA LEU A 8 -6.99 -13.11 -27.86
C LEU A 8 -6.12 -12.15 -27.02
N ALA A 9 -6.81 -11.20 -26.38
CA ALA A 9 -6.29 -10.26 -25.41
C ALA A 9 -6.28 -10.88 -24.00
N GLY A 10 -5.32 -10.51 -23.16
CA GLY A 10 -5.27 -10.89 -21.75
C GLY A 10 -4.85 -9.72 -20.88
N ARG A 11 -5.84 -8.96 -20.39
CA ARG A 11 -5.70 -8.00 -19.27
C ARG A 11 -5.98 -8.76 -17.97
N ALA A 12 -5.10 -8.65 -16.97
CA ALA A 12 -5.35 -9.18 -15.63
C ALA A 12 -6.27 -8.22 -14.86
N ALA A 13 -7.38 -8.76 -14.35
CA ALA A 13 -8.39 -8.09 -13.55
C ALA A 13 -8.46 -8.75 -12.16
N LEU A 14 -8.89 -7.95 -11.17
CA LEU A 14 -9.04 -8.30 -9.76
C LEU A 14 -9.75 -9.64 -9.52
N ALA A 15 -9.18 -10.44 -8.61
CA ALA A 15 -9.76 -11.69 -8.13
C ALA A 15 -10.79 -11.42 -7.00
N ALA A 16 -12.07 -11.68 -7.27
CA ALA A 16 -13.11 -11.79 -6.26
C ALA A 16 -13.47 -13.28 -6.07
N GLY A 17 -13.14 -13.84 -4.90
CA GLY A 17 -13.44 -15.23 -4.55
C GLY A 17 -14.93 -15.46 -4.25
N GLN A 18 -15.52 -16.46 -4.90
CA GLN A 18 -16.87 -16.95 -4.60
C GLN A 18 -16.85 -17.92 -3.40
N LEU A 19 -17.56 -17.60 -2.33
CA LEU A 19 -17.84 -18.50 -1.20
C LEU A 19 -19.08 -19.35 -1.50
N ARG A 20 -18.90 -20.68 -1.62
CA ARG A 20 -20.00 -21.66 -1.60
C ARG A 20 -20.47 -21.89 -0.15
N ARG A 21 -21.79 -21.91 0.06
CA ARG A 21 -22.45 -22.13 1.37
C ARG A 21 -22.68 -23.63 1.63
N HIS A 22 -22.38 -24.09 2.85
CA HIS A 22 -22.94 -25.31 3.44
C HIS A 22 -23.63 -24.98 4.79
N PRO A 23 -24.70 -25.70 5.18
CA PRO A 23 -25.55 -25.36 6.33
C PRO A 23 -24.99 -25.87 7.69
N PRO A 24 -25.44 -25.30 8.84
CA PRO A 24 -24.85 -25.58 10.15
C PRO A 24 -25.53 -26.73 10.93
N HIS A 25 -24.72 -27.51 11.64
CA HIS A 25 -25.16 -28.47 12.66
C HIS A 25 -25.50 -27.79 14.00
N ARG A 26 -26.61 -28.22 14.62
CA ARG A 26 -27.08 -27.79 15.95
C ARG A 26 -26.29 -28.46 17.08
N ARG A 27 -25.86 -27.71 18.09
CA ARG A 27 -25.64 -28.23 19.46
C ARG A 27 -26.13 -27.27 20.55
N ARG A 28 -26.61 -27.87 21.64
CA ARG A 28 -27.51 -27.35 22.68
C ARG A 28 -26.83 -26.45 23.73
N ARG A 29 -27.67 -25.60 24.34
CA ARG A 29 -27.44 -24.68 25.46
C ARG A 29 -26.99 -25.37 26.76
N ARG A 30 -26.18 -24.66 27.57
CA ARG A 30 -26.36 -24.55 29.03
C ARG A 30 -26.01 -23.13 29.51
N ARG A 31 -26.86 -22.58 30.37
CA ARG A 31 -26.69 -21.31 31.11
C ARG A 31 -26.09 -21.63 32.48
N ALA A 32 -25.24 -20.76 32.99
CA ALA A 32 -25.04 -20.54 34.42
C ALA A 32 -24.76 -19.04 34.64
N ALA A 33 -25.42 -18.48 35.65
CA ALA A 33 -25.33 -17.08 36.05
C ALA A 33 -24.48 -16.96 37.32
N GLY A 34 -23.75 -15.85 37.45
CA GLY A 34 -23.02 -15.47 38.66
C GLY A 34 -22.34 -14.13 38.43
N GLY A 35 -22.86 -13.07 39.05
CA GLY A 35 -22.39 -11.70 38.87
C GLY A 35 -21.41 -11.27 39.96
N LEU A 36 -20.51 -10.35 39.62
CA LEU A 36 -19.90 -9.41 40.55
C LEU A 36 -19.59 -8.10 39.79
N ARG A 37 -19.99 -6.96 40.38
CA ARG A 37 -19.82 -5.61 39.82
C ARG A 37 -18.46 -5.03 40.22
N LEU A 38 -17.77 -4.40 39.28
CA LEU A 38 -16.88 -3.26 39.56
C LEU A 38 -17.11 -2.17 38.51
N ARG A 39 -17.34 -0.94 38.97
CA ARG A 39 -17.54 0.26 38.13
C ARG A 39 -16.20 0.92 37.83
N ARG A 40 -15.88 1.19 36.56
CA ARG A 40 -15.20 2.41 36.09
C ARG A 40 -15.73 2.77 34.70
N ARG A 41 -16.06 4.06 34.51
CA ARG A 41 -16.69 4.61 33.30
C ARG A 41 -15.67 4.76 32.18
N HIS A 42 -15.86 4.04 31.08
CA HIS A 42 -15.49 4.48 29.74
C HIS A 42 -16.71 4.31 28.84
N GLN A 43 -17.03 5.36 28.09
CA GLN A 43 -18.17 5.39 27.18
C GLN A 43 -17.81 4.59 25.92
N VAL A 44 -17.91 3.27 26.03
CA VAL A 44 -17.89 2.33 24.90
C VAL A 44 -19.34 2.04 24.54
N GLY A 45 -19.66 2.15 23.24
CA GLY A 45 -21.01 1.88 22.72
C GLY A 45 -21.57 0.57 23.25
N ARG A 46 -22.72 0.65 23.94
CA ARG A 46 -23.44 -0.52 24.45
C ARG A 46 -24.01 -1.32 23.28
N HIS A 47 -23.48 -2.52 23.07
CA HIS A 47 -24.14 -3.56 22.31
C HIS A 47 -25.33 -4.09 23.13
N VAL A 48 -26.55 -3.84 22.67
CA VAL A 48 -27.77 -4.40 23.27
C VAL A 48 -27.97 -5.81 22.72
N HIS A 49 -27.88 -6.84 23.57
CA HIS A 49 -28.26 -8.21 23.21
C HIS A 49 -29.76 -8.27 22.94
N GLY A 50 -30.15 -8.20 21.67
CA GLY A 50 -31.57 -8.29 21.28
C GLY A 50 -31.90 -8.24 19.79
N ALA A 51 -30.98 -7.89 18.89
CA ALA A 51 -31.28 -7.81 17.46
C ALA A 51 -30.58 -8.93 16.67
N ARG A 52 -31.32 -9.99 16.33
CA ARG A 52 -30.95 -10.90 15.25
C ARG A 52 -31.29 -10.21 13.92
N GLY A 53 -30.38 -9.37 13.44
CA GLY A 53 -30.45 -8.76 12.11
C GLY A 53 -29.04 -8.41 11.63
N PRO A 54 -28.75 -8.48 10.33
CA PRO A 54 -27.45 -8.04 9.82
C PRO A 54 -27.24 -6.56 10.18
N LEU A 55 -26.03 -6.21 10.62
CA LEU A 55 -25.57 -4.84 10.81
C LEU A 55 -25.72 -4.08 9.48
N ARG A 56 -26.87 -3.44 9.25
CA ARG A 56 -27.01 -2.42 8.21
C ARG A 56 -26.51 -1.11 8.77
N VAL A 57 -25.21 -0.92 8.72
CA VAL A 57 -24.65 0.43 8.77
C VAL A 57 -24.97 1.05 7.40
N GLN A 58 -26.08 1.80 7.29
CA GLN A 58 -26.32 2.69 6.16
C GLN A 58 -25.38 3.90 6.29
N GLN A 59 -24.07 3.67 6.22
CA GLN A 59 -23.15 4.78 5.98
C GLN A 59 -23.29 5.17 4.51
N ARG A 60 -23.65 6.43 4.27
CA ARG A 60 -23.42 7.06 2.97
C ARG A 60 -21.92 7.16 2.80
N LEU A 61 -21.30 6.15 2.21
CA LEU A 61 -19.89 6.15 1.87
C LEU A 61 -19.70 7.04 0.65
N GLN A 62 -18.72 7.95 0.72
CA GLN A 62 -18.32 8.78 -0.40
C GLN A 62 -16.85 8.48 -0.69
N LEU A 63 -16.56 8.12 -1.94
CA LEU A 63 -15.19 7.92 -2.41
C LEU A 63 -14.60 9.26 -2.86
N PHE A 64 -13.30 9.44 -2.64
CA PHE A 64 -12.54 10.64 -3.02
C PHE A 64 -11.30 10.25 -3.84
N ALA A 65 -10.89 11.14 -4.73
CA ALA A 65 -9.59 11.13 -5.38
C ALA A 65 -8.74 12.26 -4.79
N ALA A 66 -7.47 11.99 -4.48
CA ALA A 66 -6.53 13.03 -4.07
C ALA A 66 -6.01 13.80 -5.30
N ARG A 67 -6.01 15.13 -5.22
CA ARG A 67 -5.22 16.00 -6.10
C ARG A 67 -4.10 16.62 -5.29
N PHE A 68 -2.88 16.47 -5.77
CA PHE A 68 -1.67 17.02 -5.18
C PHE A 68 -1.14 18.15 -6.07
N ASN A 69 -0.90 19.31 -5.47
CA ASN A 69 -0.27 20.46 -6.12
C ASN A 69 1.21 20.52 -5.76
N ARG A 70 2.05 20.94 -6.71
CA ARG A 70 3.53 20.98 -6.56
C ARG A 70 4.03 21.86 -5.40
N ASP A 71 3.19 22.76 -4.90
CA ASP A 71 3.50 23.67 -3.78
C ASP A 71 3.27 23.02 -2.39
N GLY A 72 2.94 21.74 -2.34
CA GLY A 72 2.68 21.02 -1.08
C GLY A 72 1.25 21.17 -0.55
N THR A 73 0.33 21.76 -1.33
CA THR A 73 -1.11 21.76 -1.05
C THR A 73 -1.81 20.63 -1.80
N GLY A 74 -3.01 20.25 -1.36
CA GLY A 74 -3.84 19.27 -2.06
C GLY A 74 -5.31 19.37 -1.69
N GLU A 75 -6.14 18.63 -2.42
CA GLU A 75 -7.58 18.56 -2.22
C GLU A 75 -8.13 17.14 -2.41
N TRP A 76 -9.17 16.80 -1.65
CA TRP A 76 -9.94 15.58 -1.78
C TRP A 76 -11.16 15.82 -2.69
N ARG A 77 -11.10 15.32 -3.93
CA ARG A 77 -12.15 15.47 -4.95
C ARG A 77 -13.19 14.36 -4.82
N PRO A 78 -14.48 14.65 -4.52
CA PRO A 78 -15.49 13.61 -4.38
C PRO A 78 -15.76 12.91 -5.72
N LEU A 79 -15.99 11.60 -5.69
CA LEU A 79 -16.47 10.85 -6.85
C LEU A 79 -17.99 10.69 -6.76
N ARG A 80 -18.71 11.71 -7.23
CA ARG A 80 -20.19 11.78 -7.25
C ARG A 80 -20.68 12.43 -8.53
N LEU A 81 -21.93 12.15 -8.91
CA LEU A 81 -22.52 12.54 -10.20
C LEU A 81 -22.42 14.05 -10.49
N ASP A 82 -22.51 14.90 -9.47
CA ASP A 82 -22.44 16.36 -9.64
C ASP A 82 -21.02 16.93 -9.52
N THR A 83 -19.98 16.09 -9.48
CA THR A 83 -18.59 16.55 -9.46
C THR A 83 -18.19 17.04 -10.84
N ALA A 84 -17.70 18.28 -10.91
CA ALA A 84 -17.18 18.85 -12.15
C ALA A 84 -15.97 18.06 -12.67
N LEU A 85 -15.90 17.91 -14.00
CA LEU A 85 -14.72 17.42 -14.68
C LEU A 85 -13.62 18.49 -14.60
N ASP A 86 -12.42 18.07 -14.25
CA ASP A 86 -11.23 18.92 -14.20
C ASP A 86 -9.97 18.05 -14.39
N PRO A 87 -9.85 17.34 -15.53
CA PRO A 87 -8.76 16.41 -15.73
C PRO A 87 -7.41 17.13 -15.70
N CYS A 88 -6.43 16.55 -15.00
CA CYS A 88 -5.08 17.12 -14.90
C CYS A 88 -4.50 17.37 -16.30
N PRO A 89 -3.97 18.57 -16.62
CA PRO A 89 -3.51 18.91 -17.97
C PRO A 89 -2.19 18.22 -18.38
N ASP A 90 -1.58 17.39 -17.53
CA ASP A 90 -0.28 16.76 -17.80
C ASP A 90 -0.36 15.87 -19.06
N PRO A 91 0.41 16.15 -20.13
CA PRO A 91 0.34 15.38 -21.37
C PRO A 91 0.78 13.92 -21.23
N ARG A 92 1.49 13.56 -20.14
CA ARG A 92 1.93 12.18 -19.86
C ARG A 92 0.80 11.29 -19.34
N ASP A 93 -0.30 11.90 -18.90
CA ASP A 93 -1.45 11.17 -18.42
C ASP A 93 -2.41 10.85 -19.55
N LEU A 94 -2.57 9.57 -19.83
CA LEU A 94 -3.61 9.07 -20.76
C LEU A 94 -4.96 9.63 -20.33
N LYS A 95 -5.49 10.55 -21.14
CA LYS A 95 -6.76 11.19 -20.88
C LYS A 95 -7.88 10.23 -21.25
N PRO A 96 -8.86 10.01 -20.36
CA PRO A 96 -10.08 9.36 -20.78
C PRO A 96 -10.75 10.19 -21.87
N GLN A 97 -11.38 9.52 -22.85
CA GLN A 97 -12.27 10.21 -23.77
C GLN A 97 -13.42 10.84 -22.98
N ILE A 98 -13.61 12.14 -23.20
CA ILE A 98 -14.67 12.93 -22.56
C ILE A 98 -15.75 13.16 -23.64
N PRO A 99 -17.01 12.77 -23.40
CA PRO A 99 -18.11 13.08 -24.31
C PRO A 99 -18.19 14.59 -24.58
N ALA A 100 -18.50 14.97 -25.82
CA ALA A 100 -18.63 16.38 -26.18
C ALA A 100 -19.69 17.07 -25.32
N GLY A 101 -19.31 18.19 -24.69
CA GLY A 101 -20.20 18.97 -23.81
C GLY A 101 -20.34 18.43 -22.38
N ALA A 102 -19.69 17.32 -22.01
CA ALA A 102 -19.68 16.85 -20.63
C ALA A 102 -18.95 17.83 -19.70
N GLN A 103 -19.56 18.16 -18.57
CA GLN A 103 -19.04 19.11 -17.58
C GLN A 103 -18.89 18.48 -16.19
N ARG A 104 -19.58 17.38 -15.91
CA ARG A 104 -19.55 16.66 -14.63
C ARG A 104 -19.56 15.15 -14.82
N LEU A 105 -19.20 14.39 -13.78
CA LEU A 105 -19.19 12.92 -13.83
C LEU A 105 -20.54 12.32 -14.24
N GLY A 106 -21.66 12.95 -13.87
CA GLY A 106 -23.01 12.51 -14.25
C GLY A 106 -23.33 12.63 -15.73
N ASP A 107 -22.56 13.43 -16.48
CA ASP A 107 -22.67 13.50 -17.95
C ASP A 107 -21.91 12.35 -18.62
N VAL A 108 -21.03 11.65 -17.87
CA VAL A 108 -20.22 10.52 -18.33
C VAL A 108 -20.75 9.19 -17.78
N TYR A 109 -21.25 9.17 -16.55
CA TYR A 109 -21.68 7.98 -15.83
C TYR A 109 -23.16 8.09 -15.43
N ALA A 110 -23.93 7.04 -15.71
CA ALA A 110 -25.36 6.99 -15.41
C ALA A 110 -25.70 6.88 -13.91
N SER A 111 -24.76 6.48 -13.05
CA SER A 111 -25.00 6.31 -11.61
C SER A 111 -23.71 6.33 -10.78
N LEU A 112 -23.84 6.51 -9.46
CA LEU A 112 -22.72 6.34 -8.52
C LEU A 112 -22.12 4.93 -8.59
N GLY A 113 -22.93 3.90 -8.82
CA GLY A 113 -22.42 2.53 -8.99
C GLY A 113 -21.47 2.40 -10.18
N ALA A 114 -21.79 3.05 -11.31
CA ALA A 114 -20.92 3.09 -12.47
C ALA A 114 -19.61 3.85 -12.19
N ILE A 115 -19.68 4.97 -11.45
CA ILE A 115 -18.50 5.71 -11.00
C ILE A 115 -17.59 4.82 -10.15
N LEU A 116 -18.14 4.05 -9.20
CA LEU A 116 -17.34 3.21 -8.31
C LEU A 116 -16.71 2.01 -9.03
N LEU A 117 -17.39 1.43 -10.03
CA LEU A 117 -16.83 0.36 -10.86
C LEU A 117 -15.69 0.86 -11.77
N ASP A 118 -15.69 2.14 -12.12
CA ASP A 118 -14.69 2.78 -12.97
C ASP A 118 -13.94 3.91 -12.23
N ALA A 119 -13.70 3.70 -10.93
CA ALA A 119 -13.18 4.74 -10.04
C ALA A 119 -11.84 5.31 -10.50
N TYR A 120 -10.99 4.50 -11.13
CA TYR A 120 -9.72 4.96 -11.72
C TYR A 120 -9.96 6.03 -12.79
N ARG A 121 -10.87 5.78 -13.74
CA ARG A 121 -11.18 6.73 -14.80
C ARG A 121 -11.93 7.95 -14.25
N ALA A 122 -12.86 7.74 -13.33
CA ALA A 122 -13.58 8.83 -12.67
C ALA A 122 -12.63 9.74 -11.88
N ALA A 123 -11.63 9.20 -11.18
CA ALA A 123 -10.59 9.97 -10.50
C ALA A 123 -9.79 10.82 -11.49
N ASN A 124 -9.34 10.25 -12.61
CA ASN A 124 -8.65 11.00 -13.66
C ASN A 124 -9.51 12.13 -14.24
N LEU A 125 -10.81 11.90 -14.39
CA LEU A 125 -11.77 12.87 -14.93
C LEU A 125 -11.98 14.08 -14.00
N VAL A 126 -11.89 13.91 -12.68
CA VAL A 126 -12.06 15.00 -11.69
C VAL A 126 -10.75 15.63 -11.23
N GLY A 127 -9.63 15.26 -11.85
CA GLY A 127 -8.31 15.84 -11.59
C GLY A 127 -7.50 15.16 -10.52
N GLY A 128 -7.82 13.91 -10.17
CA GLY A 128 -6.96 13.10 -9.31
C GLY A 128 -5.54 13.04 -9.87
N THR A 129 -4.54 13.28 -9.03
CA THR A 129 -3.15 13.41 -9.47
C THR A 129 -2.52 12.04 -9.65
N PRO A 130 -2.03 11.71 -10.85
CA PRO A 130 -1.31 10.46 -11.04
C PRO A 130 -0.01 10.49 -10.26
N SER A 131 0.34 9.35 -9.71
CA SER A 131 1.42 9.20 -8.73
C SER A 131 2.26 7.97 -9.06
N GLY A 132 3.45 7.89 -8.48
CA GLY A 132 4.44 6.85 -8.75
C GLY A 132 4.09 5.51 -8.10
N ARG A 133 2.93 4.93 -8.42
CA ARG A 133 2.39 3.67 -7.88
C ARG A 133 2.27 3.67 -6.34
N PRO A 134 1.16 4.22 -5.79
CA PRO A 134 0.89 4.11 -4.36
C PRO A 134 0.65 2.64 -3.98
N GLU A 135 1.32 2.17 -2.95
CA GLU A 135 1.14 0.84 -2.37
C GLU A 135 0.47 1.00 -0.98
N ASP A 136 1.21 0.84 0.12
CA ASP A 136 0.65 0.84 1.47
C ASP A 136 0.47 2.24 2.07
N ILE A 137 -0.44 2.32 3.06
CA ILE A 137 -0.83 3.55 3.75
C ILE A 137 -0.92 3.31 5.25
N GLU A 138 -0.35 4.21 6.04
CA GLU A 138 -0.44 4.17 7.51
C GLU A 138 -0.88 5.51 8.09
N VAL A 139 -1.69 5.47 9.15
CA VAL A 139 -2.15 6.68 9.87
C VAL A 139 -1.39 6.78 11.18
N HIS A 140 -0.64 7.87 11.33
CA HIS A 140 0.19 8.07 12.51
C HIS A 140 -0.68 8.31 13.75
N PRO A 141 -0.51 7.51 14.82
CA PRO A 141 -1.48 7.43 15.90
C PRO A 141 -1.49 8.66 16.82
N ALA A 142 -0.43 9.48 16.78
CA ALA A 142 -0.31 10.64 17.68
C ALA A 142 -0.79 11.96 17.05
N ASP A 143 -0.64 12.13 15.73
CA ASP A 143 -0.95 13.40 15.05
C ASP A 143 -1.93 13.24 13.88
N GLY A 144 -2.36 12.00 13.56
CA GLY A 144 -3.28 11.72 12.47
C GLY A 144 -2.68 11.92 11.08
N SER A 145 -1.39 12.23 10.94
CA SER A 145 -0.79 12.35 9.61
C SER A 145 -0.80 11.01 8.87
N VAL A 146 -1.04 11.05 7.56
CA VAL A 146 -1.14 9.85 6.71
C VAL A 146 0.15 9.67 5.94
N PHE A 147 0.76 8.49 6.01
CA PHE A 147 1.94 8.14 5.25
C PHE A 147 1.57 7.21 4.11
N ILE A 148 2.11 7.47 2.92
CA ILE A 148 1.86 6.67 1.72
C ILE A 148 3.20 6.28 1.11
N ALA A 149 3.39 4.99 0.86
CA ALA A 149 4.53 4.49 0.10
C ALA A 149 4.23 4.55 -1.40
N PHE A 150 5.12 5.17 -2.17
CA PHE A 150 5.10 5.18 -3.63
C PHE A 150 6.28 4.38 -4.14
N THR A 151 6.05 3.14 -4.59
CA THR A 151 7.15 2.23 -4.98
C THR A 151 7.96 2.73 -6.19
N ALA A 152 7.35 3.54 -7.04
CA ALA A 152 7.83 4.04 -8.32
C ALA A 152 8.90 3.18 -9.04
N SER A 153 8.43 2.20 -9.81
CA SER A 153 9.05 1.72 -11.04
C SER A 153 8.00 1.83 -12.15
N SER A 154 7.68 3.05 -12.57
CA SER A 154 6.54 3.30 -13.46
C SER A 154 6.84 4.31 -14.54
N GLU A 155 6.22 4.11 -15.71
CA GLU A 155 6.20 5.08 -16.81
C GLU A 155 5.38 6.34 -16.45
N ARG A 156 4.73 6.36 -15.29
CA ARG A 156 3.93 7.47 -14.76
C ARG A 156 4.57 8.01 -13.49
N PRO A 157 5.62 8.83 -13.60
CA PRO A 157 6.43 9.27 -12.47
C PRO A 157 5.69 10.07 -11.39
N GLY A 158 4.43 10.42 -11.61
CA GLY A 158 3.70 11.38 -10.79
C GLY A 158 4.24 12.80 -10.91
N LEU A 159 4.14 13.58 -9.82
CA LEU A 159 4.55 14.99 -9.81
C LEU A 159 6.05 15.18 -10.05
N TRP A 160 6.89 14.26 -9.55
CA TRP A 160 8.33 14.27 -9.78
C TRP A 160 8.83 12.88 -10.19
N PRO A 161 9.56 12.77 -11.31
CA PRO A 161 10.21 11.52 -11.67
C PRO A 161 11.22 11.04 -10.64
N ASN A 162 10.91 9.91 -10.02
CA ASN A 162 11.83 9.14 -9.21
C ASN A 162 11.62 7.64 -9.46
N VAL A 163 12.60 6.96 -10.03
CA VAL A 163 12.55 5.50 -10.29
C VAL A 163 12.83 4.64 -9.06
N HIS A 164 13.12 5.28 -7.93
CA HIS A 164 13.34 4.60 -6.65
C HIS A 164 12.16 4.68 -5.72
N GLY A 165 11.15 5.50 -6.04
CA GLY A 165 10.02 5.72 -5.16
C GLY A 165 10.35 6.55 -3.93
N GLU A 166 9.35 6.76 -3.09
CA GLU A 166 9.42 7.65 -1.94
C GLU A 166 8.24 7.43 -1.00
N VAL A 167 8.34 7.97 0.22
CA VAL A 167 7.26 8.00 1.19
C VAL A 167 6.77 9.44 1.33
N TRP A 168 5.47 9.67 1.15
CA TRP A 168 4.87 10.99 1.42
C TRP A 168 4.17 11.00 2.77
N ARG A 169 4.08 12.19 3.36
CA ARG A 169 3.27 12.49 4.55
C ARG A 169 2.20 13.50 4.16
N LEU A 170 0.95 13.20 4.45
CA LEU A 170 -0.22 14.04 4.24
C LEU A 170 -0.78 14.48 5.60
N GLU A 171 -1.28 15.71 5.65
CA GLU A 171 -1.82 16.34 6.84
C GLU A 171 -3.11 17.07 6.42
N ASP A 172 -4.26 16.50 6.78
CA ASP A 172 -5.55 17.12 6.53
C ASP A 172 -5.66 18.43 7.35
N GLU A 173 -6.34 19.43 6.78
CA GLU A 173 -6.50 20.73 7.42
C GLU A 173 -7.12 20.59 8.82
N GLY A 174 -6.48 21.21 9.82
CA GLY A 174 -6.94 21.16 11.20
C GLY A 174 -6.82 19.78 11.88
N ALA A 175 -6.06 18.83 11.31
CA ALA A 175 -6.01 17.44 11.74
C ALA A 175 -7.41 16.76 11.74
N ASP A 176 -8.28 17.20 10.83
CA ASP A 176 -9.63 16.67 10.65
C ASP A 176 -9.70 15.83 9.37
N HIS A 177 -9.84 14.51 9.52
CA HIS A 177 -9.98 13.58 8.40
C HIS A 177 -11.25 13.74 7.56
N THR A 178 -12.15 14.63 7.96
CA THR A 178 -13.31 15.03 7.15
C THR A 178 -13.03 16.24 6.26
N ALA A 179 -11.88 16.90 6.44
CA ALA A 179 -11.47 18.05 5.64
C ALA A 179 -11.35 17.70 4.15
N ARG A 180 -11.44 18.74 3.31
CA ARG A 180 -11.37 18.63 1.84
C ARG A 180 -10.02 19.07 1.28
N THR A 181 -9.17 19.55 2.15
CA THR A 181 -7.91 20.23 1.86
C THR A 181 -6.85 19.58 2.74
N LEU A 182 -5.65 19.45 2.17
CA LEU A 182 -4.52 18.83 2.85
C LEU A 182 -3.23 19.58 2.53
N ARG A 183 -2.26 19.44 3.40
CA ARG A 183 -0.85 19.67 3.09
C ARG A 183 -0.15 18.34 2.93
N TRP A 184 0.92 18.33 2.16
CA TRP A 184 1.70 17.13 1.95
C TRP A 184 3.17 17.43 1.71
N THR A 185 4.02 16.46 2.05
CA THR A 185 5.48 16.56 1.90
C THR A 185 6.07 15.23 1.44
N ARG A 186 7.19 15.31 0.70
CA ARG A 186 8.05 14.16 0.40
C ARG A 186 8.85 13.81 1.67
N PHE A 187 8.29 12.95 2.52
CA PHE A 187 8.81 12.69 3.86
C PHE A 187 10.16 11.95 3.85
N SER A 188 10.31 10.97 2.97
CA SER A 188 11.58 10.28 2.75
C SER A 188 11.69 9.88 1.27
N VAL A 189 12.74 10.35 0.60
CA VAL A 189 12.92 10.15 -0.85
C VAL A 189 13.85 8.96 -1.08
N GLY A 190 13.39 7.97 -1.85
CA GLY A 190 14.20 6.81 -2.23
C GLY A 190 15.27 7.20 -3.25
N GLY A 191 16.40 6.50 -3.20
CA GLY A 191 17.59 6.79 -3.99
C GLY A 191 18.81 6.01 -3.47
N PRO A 192 19.85 5.83 -4.30
CA PRO A 192 21.07 5.15 -3.86
C PRO A 192 21.74 5.92 -2.72
N PRO A 193 22.41 5.24 -1.76
CA PRO A 193 23.13 5.86 -0.66
C PRO A 193 23.91 7.13 -1.07
N ASP A 194 23.42 8.28 -0.65
CA ASP A 194 24.03 9.59 -0.91
C ASP A 194 24.20 10.34 0.43
N ARG A 195 25.46 10.69 0.76
CA ARG A 195 25.78 11.40 2.00
C ARG A 195 25.27 12.85 2.00
N ALA A 196 25.04 13.44 0.84
CA ALA A 196 24.49 14.79 0.70
C ALA A 196 22.96 14.82 0.76
N GLN A 197 22.28 13.69 0.52
CA GLN A 197 20.83 13.60 0.42
C GLN A 197 20.25 12.65 1.46
N THR A 198 19.67 13.22 2.51
CA THR A 198 18.96 12.46 3.55
C THR A 198 17.77 11.73 2.96
N GLY A 199 17.59 10.44 3.29
CA GLY A 199 16.48 9.64 2.75
C GLY A 199 16.92 8.64 1.68
N HIS A 200 17.99 8.96 0.95
CA HIS A 200 18.48 8.12 -0.15
C HIS A 200 19.23 6.91 0.41
N ALA A 201 18.52 5.84 0.74
CA ALA A 201 19.13 4.54 1.10
C ALA A 201 18.29 3.32 0.67
N PHE A 202 17.10 3.55 0.12
CA PHE A 202 16.15 2.52 -0.27
C PHE A 202 15.63 2.77 -1.69
N THR A 203 15.01 1.74 -2.26
CA THR A 203 14.31 1.81 -3.55
C THR A 203 13.05 0.96 -3.45
N GLN A 204 12.04 1.28 -4.24
CA GLN A 204 10.79 0.53 -4.31
C GLN A 204 10.11 0.30 -2.94
N PRO A 205 9.78 1.37 -2.19
CA PRO A 205 9.02 1.26 -0.95
C PRO A 205 7.61 0.69 -1.21
N ASP A 206 7.18 -0.27 -0.41
CA ASP A 206 5.87 -0.92 -0.53
C ASP A 206 5.10 -0.86 0.79
N ASN A 207 5.40 -1.77 1.73
CA ASN A 207 4.63 -1.87 2.97
C ASN A 207 5.14 -0.97 4.09
N LEU A 208 4.21 -0.54 4.95
CA LEU A 208 4.47 0.33 6.09
C LEU A 208 3.89 -0.30 7.36
N VAL A 209 4.52 -0.01 8.49
CA VAL A 209 3.87 -0.12 9.81
C VAL A 209 4.48 0.93 10.73
N ILE A 210 3.68 1.48 11.64
CA ILE A 210 4.14 2.48 12.61
C ILE A 210 4.32 1.82 13.99
N ASP A 211 5.47 2.04 14.62
CA ASP A 211 5.69 1.58 16.00
C ASP A 211 5.12 2.55 17.04
N ARG A 212 5.10 2.18 18.33
CA ARG A 212 4.57 3.04 19.41
C ARG A 212 5.28 4.37 19.57
N ARG A 213 6.51 4.50 19.08
CA ARG A 213 7.26 5.77 19.13
C ARG A 213 6.85 6.69 17.99
N GLY A 214 6.04 6.21 17.06
CA GLY A 214 5.63 6.92 15.85
C GLY A 214 6.59 6.72 14.69
N ASP A 215 7.63 5.89 14.83
CA ASP A 215 8.58 5.70 13.74
C ASP A 215 8.03 4.74 12.70
N LEU A 216 8.36 5.01 11.43
CA LEU A 216 7.93 4.19 10.31
C LEU A 216 8.87 3.01 10.12
N TRP A 217 8.29 1.86 9.85
CA TRP A 217 8.98 0.66 9.41
C TRP A 217 8.57 0.38 7.98
N LEU A 218 9.51 0.63 7.07
CA LEU A 218 9.33 0.55 5.64
C LEU A 218 9.89 -0.76 5.11
N SER A 219 9.07 -1.51 4.38
CA SER A 219 9.49 -2.66 3.60
C SER A 219 9.62 -2.27 2.12
N CYS A 220 10.65 -2.79 1.44
CA CYS A 220 10.87 -2.52 0.03
C CYS A 220 10.60 -3.76 -0.83
N ASP A 221 9.81 -3.61 -1.88
CA ASP A 221 9.60 -4.61 -2.94
C ASP A 221 10.48 -4.27 -4.16
N ILE A 222 11.76 -4.65 -4.08
CA ILE A 222 12.61 -4.53 -5.27
C ILE A 222 12.18 -5.63 -6.24
N ALA A 223 11.62 -5.23 -7.39
CA ALA A 223 11.20 -6.16 -8.43
C ALA A 223 12.34 -7.15 -8.76
N GLY A 224 12.05 -8.44 -8.96
CA GLY A 224 13.07 -9.47 -9.17
C GLY A 224 14.04 -9.18 -10.31
N GLU A 225 13.64 -8.37 -11.30
CA GLU A 225 14.51 -7.92 -12.37
C GLU A 225 15.55 -6.85 -11.97
N HIS A 226 15.24 -6.07 -10.93
CA HIS A 226 16.08 -5.02 -10.34
C HIS A 226 16.95 -5.50 -9.19
N VAL A 227 16.57 -6.59 -8.50
CA VAL A 227 17.37 -7.19 -7.42
C VAL A 227 18.76 -7.56 -7.95
N ASN A 228 19.80 -7.04 -7.29
CA ASN A 228 21.21 -7.20 -7.68
C ASN A 228 21.54 -6.82 -9.15
N ALA A 229 20.69 -6.03 -9.80
CA ALA A 229 20.91 -5.56 -11.18
C ALA A 229 22.04 -4.52 -11.27
N ARG A 230 22.29 -4.04 -12.49
CA ARG A 230 23.16 -2.88 -12.73
C ARG A 230 22.45 -1.60 -12.27
N ASP A 231 23.08 -0.45 -12.54
CA ASP A 231 22.47 0.84 -12.27
C ASP A 231 21.11 0.96 -12.97
N PRO A 232 20.11 1.63 -12.35
CA PRO A 232 20.24 2.44 -11.13
C PRO A 232 20.09 1.66 -9.81
N TYR A 233 19.91 0.33 -9.84
CA TYR A 233 19.56 -0.47 -8.65
C TYR A 233 20.76 -1.18 -7.98
N ARG A 234 21.95 -1.08 -8.57
CA ARG A 234 23.16 -1.80 -8.13
C ARG A 234 23.49 -1.65 -6.64
N ALA A 235 23.19 -0.49 -6.06
CA ALA A 235 23.55 -0.14 -4.69
C ALA A 235 22.70 -0.86 -3.63
N PHE A 236 21.46 -1.27 -3.95
CA PHE A 236 20.49 -1.76 -2.95
C PHE A 236 20.63 -3.26 -2.66
N LYS A 237 21.12 -4.05 -3.63
CA LYS A 237 21.29 -5.51 -3.52
C LYS A 237 19.96 -6.26 -3.37
N ASN A 238 19.68 -6.82 -2.20
CA ASN A 238 18.42 -7.49 -1.89
C ASN A 238 17.42 -6.47 -1.35
N SER A 239 16.13 -6.78 -1.46
CA SER A 239 15.08 -6.08 -0.74
C SER A 239 15.34 -6.05 0.77
N ALA A 240 14.77 -5.07 1.46
CA ALA A 240 15.12 -4.78 2.84
C ALA A 240 13.97 -4.13 3.61
N VAL A 241 14.12 -4.13 4.93
CA VAL A 241 13.29 -3.39 5.87
C VAL A 241 14.13 -2.29 6.49
N PHE A 242 13.58 -1.09 6.58
CA PHE A 242 14.19 0.10 7.16
C PHE A 242 13.33 0.65 8.30
N ARG A 243 13.97 1.20 9.34
CA ARG A 243 13.30 2.09 10.28
C ARG A 243 13.58 3.54 9.90
N ILE A 244 12.55 4.38 9.88
CA ILE A 244 12.61 5.80 9.53
C ILE A 244 12.00 6.60 10.69
N PRO A 245 12.80 7.38 11.43
CA PRO A 245 12.28 8.20 12.52
C PRO A 245 11.26 9.23 12.01
N ALA A 246 10.13 9.39 12.71
CA ALA A 246 9.12 10.40 12.36
C ALA A 246 9.43 11.79 12.95
N THR A 247 10.27 11.84 14.00
CA THR A 247 10.62 13.06 14.73
C THR A 247 12.11 13.08 15.06
N GLY A 248 12.59 14.21 15.58
CA GLY A 248 13.98 14.40 15.99
C GLY A 248 14.96 14.70 14.84
N PRO A 249 16.28 14.73 15.12
CA PRO A 249 17.30 15.16 14.16
C PRO A 249 17.47 14.23 12.96
N ASP A 250 17.09 12.96 13.10
CA ASP A 250 17.14 11.96 12.03
C ASP A 250 15.77 11.72 11.38
N ARG A 251 14.83 12.66 11.57
CA ARG A 251 13.51 12.59 10.94
C ARG A 251 13.63 12.34 9.43
N GLY A 252 12.91 11.35 8.92
CA GLY A 252 12.89 10.99 7.51
C GLY A 252 14.14 10.24 7.02
N ARG A 253 15.12 9.95 7.91
CA ARG A 253 16.36 9.25 7.55
C ARG A 253 16.23 7.73 7.79
N PRO A 254 16.25 6.91 6.73
CA PRO A 254 16.15 5.46 6.86
C PRO A 254 17.42 4.87 7.45
N SER A 255 17.24 3.88 8.32
CA SER A 255 18.30 3.00 8.84
C SER A 255 17.94 1.56 8.50
N LEU A 256 18.85 0.86 7.81
CA LEU A 256 18.65 -0.54 7.45
C LEU A 256 18.46 -1.40 8.71
N PHE A 257 17.36 -2.15 8.77
CA PHE A 257 17.04 -3.05 9.87
C PHE A 257 17.30 -4.51 9.50
N ALA A 258 16.80 -4.94 8.35
CA ALA A 258 16.95 -6.32 7.87
C ALA A 258 17.09 -6.36 6.35
N SER A 259 17.88 -7.31 5.84
CA SER A 259 17.97 -7.62 4.41
C SER A 259 17.31 -8.96 4.15
N MET A 260 16.58 -9.06 3.05
CA MET A 260 15.88 -10.27 2.65
C MET A 260 16.81 -11.30 2.00
N PRO A 261 16.36 -12.56 1.91
CA PRO A 261 16.96 -13.54 1.02
C PRO A 261 17.02 -13.04 -0.43
N CYS A 262 17.84 -13.71 -1.23
CA CYS A 262 17.94 -13.44 -2.66
C CYS A 262 16.55 -13.55 -3.32
N GLU A 263 16.23 -12.54 -4.16
CA GLU A 263 14.99 -12.48 -4.95
C GLU A 263 13.75 -12.72 -4.10
N ALA A 264 13.69 -12.06 -2.94
CA ALA A 264 12.54 -12.07 -2.05
C ALA A 264 12.24 -10.63 -1.64
N GLU A 265 11.00 -10.37 -1.26
CA GLU A 265 10.60 -9.12 -0.60
C GLU A 265 10.12 -9.38 0.84
N PRO A 266 10.26 -8.41 1.75
CA PRO A 266 9.52 -8.38 3.01
C PRO A 266 8.13 -7.77 2.75
N THR A 267 7.07 -8.46 3.15
CA THR A 267 5.71 -7.93 3.05
C THR A 267 4.86 -8.20 4.29
N GLY A 268 3.84 -7.37 4.52
CA GLY A 268 2.94 -7.46 5.66
C GLY A 268 3.64 -7.34 7.02
N PRO A 269 4.41 -6.25 7.26
CA PRO A 269 5.02 -6.01 8.57
C PRO A 269 3.94 -5.83 9.65
N ALA A 270 4.09 -6.54 10.76
CA ALA A 270 3.18 -6.41 11.89
C ALA A 270 3.90 -6.61 13.22
N PHE A 271 3.70 -5.69 14.17
CA PHE A 271 4.22 -5.86 15.51
C PHE A 271 3.35 -6.80 16.35
N ALA A 272 4.02 -7.72 17.06
CA ALA A 272 3.40 -8.42 18.17
C ALA A 272 2.99 -7.42 19.28
N PRO A 273 2.01 -7.75 20.14
CA PRO A 273 1.69 -6.94 21.31
C PRO A 273 2.95 -6.60 22.11
N GLY A 274 3.10 -5.33 22.50
CA GLY A 274 4.30 -4.90 23.21
C GLY A 274 5.56 -4.81 22.33
N GLU A 275 5.46 -4.92 21.00
CA GLU A 275 6.59 -4.89 20.05
C GLU A 275 7.66 -5.94 20.41
N SER A 276 7.24 -7.05 21.02
CA SER A 276 8.14 -8.14 21.40
C SER A 276 8.71 -8.89 20.19
N ALA A 277 8.07 -8.74 19.04
CA ALA A 277 8.53 -9.24 17.75
C ALA A 277 7.99 -8.36 16.61
N LEU A 278 8.75 -8.26 15.53
CA LEU A 278 8.24 -7.83 14.23
C LEU A 278 8.00 -9.08 13.38
N PHE A 279 6.77 -9.30 12.94
CA PHE A 279 6.42 -10.31 11.95
C PHE A 279 6.57 -9.74 10.54
N LEU A 280 7.12 -10.54 9.63
CA LEU A 280 7.24 -10.24 8.20
C LEU A 280 6.98 -11.51 7.41
N SER A 281 6.28 -11.40 6.29
CA SER A 281 6.26 -12.45 5.27
C SER A 281 7.46 -12.25 4.35
N VAL A 282 8.29 -13.27 4.19
CA VAL A 282 9.30 -13.32 3.13
C VAL A 282 8.60 -13.89 1.91
N GLN A 283 8.21 -13.02 0.97
CA GLN A 283 7.52 -13.42 -0.25
C GLN A 283 8.51 -13.95 -1.29
N HIS A 284 8.03 -14.93 -2.07
CA HIS A 284 8.62 -15.44 -3.32
C HIS A 284 10.17 -15.57 -3.43
N PRO A 285 10.89 -16.09 -2.42
CA PRO A 285 12.34 -16.24 -2.51
C PRO A 285 12.76 -17.03 -3.76
N GLY A 286 13.71 -16.48 -4.52
CA GLY A 286 14.15 -17.07 -5.78
C GLY A 286 13.17 -16.83 -6.93
N GLU A 287 12.40 -15.74 -6.92
CA GLU A 287 11.41 -15.39 -7.94
C GLU A 287 11.94 -15.56 -9.38
N ARG A 288 13.17 -15.13 -9.66
CA ARG A 288 13.70 -15.00 -11.01
C ARG A 288 14.49 -16.21 -11.47
N TYR A 289 15.35 -16.76 -10.61
CA TYR A 289 16.24 -17.87 -10.96
C TYR A 289 15.87 -19.17 -10.23
N GLY A 290 14.81 -19.16 -9.42
CA GLY A 290 14.25 -20.34 -8.77
C GLY A 290 15.19 -20.95 -7.72
N THR A 291 15.31 -22.27 -7.77
CA THR A 291 16.14 -23.04 -6.85
C THR A 291 17.61 -22.82 -7.17
N ARG A 292 18.39 -22.43 -6.17
CA ARG A 292 19.85 -22.36 -6.31
C ARG A 292 20.48 -23.75 -6.19
N PHE A 293 21.32 -24.14 -7.15
CA PHE A 293 21.94 -25.48 -7.20
C PHE A 293 23.43 -25.44 -6.87
N ARG A 294 24.09 -24.29 -7.02
CA ARG A 294 25.52 -24.12 -6.69
C ARG A 294 25.74 -22.88 -5.82
N ALA A 295 26.69 -22.96 -4.89
CA ALA A 295 27.04 -21.82 -4.03
C ALA A 295 27.57 -20.62 -4.83
N SER A 296 28.26 -20.88 -5.94
CA SER A 296 28.82 -19.87 -6.85
C SER A 296 27.77 -19.07 -7.63
N GLU A 297 26.51 -19.48 -7.60
CA GLU A 297 25.41 -18.76 -8.29
C GLU A 297 24.94 -17.54 -7.49
N ALA A 298 25.34 -17.37 -6.23
CA ALA A 298 24.98 -16.19 -5.45
C ALA A 298 25.44 -14.89 -6.15
N PRO A 299 24.57 -13.86 -6.26
CA PRO A 299 23.27 -13.73 -5.60
C PRO A 299 22.07 -14.04 -6.52
N ARG A 300 22.10 -15.14 -7.29
CA ARG A 300 20.98 -15.62 -8.11
C ARG A 300 20.36 -16.87 -7.50
N GLY A 301 19.03 -16.89 -7.49
CA GLY A 301 18.20 -17.98 -6.96
C GLY A 301 18.31 -18.13 -5.45
N SER A 302 17.41 -18.94 -4.88
CA SER A 302 17.30 -19.11 -3.44
C SER A 302 17.09 -20.58 -3.04
N ASN A 303 17.52 -20.91 -1.83
CA ASN A 303 17.12 -22.12 -1.11
C ASN A 303 16.59 -21.78 0.29
N TRP A 304 16.26 -20.51 0.52
CA TRP A 304 15.70 -20.05 1.78
C TRP A 304 14.32 -20.69 2.00
N PRO A 305 13.96 -21.12 3.22
CA PRO A 305 14.71 -20.96 4.48
C PRO A 305 15.68 -22.11 4.78
N SER A 306 15.65 -23.20 4.00
CA SER A 306 16.43 -24.40 4.33
C SER A 306 17.95 -24.21 4.23
N LEU A 307 18.39 -23.28 3.39
CA LEU A 307 19.79 -23.02 3.02
C LEU A 307 20.53 -24.21 2.38
N ARG A 308 19.82 -25.31 2.08
CA ARG A 308 20.40 -26.50 1.44
C ARG A 308 20.31 -26.38 -0.08
N LEU A 309 21.44 -26.51 -0.77
CA LEU A 309 21.50 -26.49 -2.24
C LEU A 309 20.54 -27.55 -2.83
N GLY A 310 19.88 -27.17 -3.93
CA GLY A 310 18.91 -28.04 -4.62
C GLY A 310 17.57 -28.24 -3.89
N ARG A 311 17.35 -27.60 -2.73
CA ARG A 311 16.02 -27.56 -2.10
C ARG A 311 15.26 -26.33 -2.57
N ALA A 312 14.02 -26.52 -2.98
CA ALA A 312 13.16 -25.44 -3.45
C ALA A 312 13.02 -24.35 -2.38
N PRO A 313 13.08 -23.06 -2.76
CA PRO A 313 12.81 -21.97 -1.86
C PRO A 313 11.34 -21.98 -1.43
N GLN A 314 11.06 -21.49 -0.22
CA GLN A 314 9.72 -21.51 0.36
C GLN A 314 9.42 -20.15 0.98
N PRO A 315 8.36 -19.44 0.55
CA PRO A 315 7.85 -18.28 1.27
C PRO A 315 7.48 -18.68 2.71
N ALA A 316 7.75 -17.80 3.67
CA ALA A 316 7.38 -18.04 5.07
C ALA A 316 7.25 -16.74 5.86
N VAL A 317 6.47 -16.82 6.95
CA VAL A 317 6.39 -15.75 7.95
C VAL A 317 7.52 -15.94 8.96
N VAL A 318 8.29 -14.88 9.19
CA VAL A 318 9.35 -14.83 10.20
C VAL A 318 8.96 -13.94 11.37
N ALA A 319 9.51 -14.21 12.54
CA ALA A 319 9.42 -13.35 13.71
C ALA A 319 10.81 -12.84 14.09
N LEU A 320 11.06 -11.55 13.90
CA LEU A 320 12.29 -10.87 14.29
C LEU A 320 12.17 -10.42 15.74
N ARG A 321 13.10 -10.86 16.60
CA ARG A 321 13.10 -10.58 18.05
C ARG A 321 14.47 -10.13 18.51
N ARG A 322 14.50 -9.25 19.51
CA ARG A 322 15.73 -8.95 20.24
C ARG A 322 16.11 -10.16 21.10
N ARG A 323 17.40 -10.50 21.12
CA ARG A 323 17.94 -11.54 22.00
C ARG A 323 18.10 -11.01 23.43
#